data_AF-Q5KQM4-F1
#
_entry.id   AF-Q5KQM4-F1
#
_cell.length_a   1.000
_cell.length_b   1.000
_cell.length_c   1.000
_cell.angle_alpha   90.00
_cell.angle_beta   90.00
_cell.angle_gamma   90.00
#
_symmetry.space_group_name_H-M   'P 1'
#
loop_
_entity.id
_entity.type
_entity.pdbx_description
1 polymer ?
#
loop_
_entity_poly.entity_id
_entity_poly.type
_entity_poly.pdbx_seq_one_letter_code
_entity_poly.pdbx_strand_id
1 'polypeptide(L)'
;MYEEASQVANDAVSSIRTVASFSAEEKVMDLYKMKCEGPLRTGIRTAIISGIGFGVSIFLLFGVYAASFYAGARLVEDRKTTFPNVFRVFLALTMAAIGVSHTSNLTSDSSKAKSAVSSIFAIVDRKSRIDPSDDAGVSLEPLRGDIEFQHVSFRYPTRPDVQIFEDLCLTIQSGKTVALVGESGSGKSTAISLLQRFYDPDAGHILLDGVDIQKFQLRWLRQQMGLVSQEPALFNDTIRANIAYGKEGDATESDIVSSAQLANAHKFISSLHQGYETMVGERGAQLSGGQKQRIAIARAIVKDPKILLLDEATSALDAESERVVQDALDRVMMNRTTVIVAHRLSTIQGADMIAVVKNGMIIEKGKHDALIGIKDGAYASLVALHVSAAAIS
;
A
#
# COMPACT_ATOMS: atom_id res chain seq x y z
N MET A 1 -6.33 -19.05 -22.26
CA MET A 1 -6.52 -20.44 -22.70
C MET A 1 -5.64 -21.41 -21.93
N TYR A 2 -4.34 -21.15 -21.76
CA TYR A 2 -3.42 -22.02 -21.00
C TYR A 2 -3.28 -21.67 -19.52
N GLU A 3 -4.21 -20.90 -18.94
CA GLU A 3 -4.05 -20.33 -17.59
C GLU A 3 -3.85 -21.40 -16.52
N GLU A 4 -4.65 -22.47 -16.53
CA GLU A 4 -4.50 -23.58 -15.58
C GLU A 4 -3.17 -24.34 -15.76
N ALA A 5 -2.73 -24.57 -17.00
CA ALA A 5 -1.46 -25.23 -17.26
C ALA A 5 -0.28 -24.34 -16.83
N SER A 6 -0.35 -23.04 -17.11
CA SER A 6 0.63 -22.05 -16.64
C SER A 6 0.67 -21.98 -15.12
N GLN A 7 -0.47 -22.05 -14.44
CA GLN A 7 -0.53 -22.07 -12.98
C GLN A 7 0.18 -23.30 -12.40
N VAL A 8 -0.09 -24.50 -12.94
CA VAL A 8 0.63 -25.74 -12.53
C VAL A 8 2.14 -25.61 -12.74
N ALA A 9 2.56 -25.04 -13.88
CA ALA A 9 3.98 -24.81 -14.14
C ALA A 9 4.59 -23.79 -13.18
N ASN A 10 3.89 -22.70 -12.90
CA ASN A 10 4.38 -21.64 -12.00
C ASN A 10 4.48 -22.13 -10.54
N ASP A 11 3.50 -22.90 -10.07
CA ASP A 11 3.51 -23.52 -8.74
C ASP A 11 4.65 -24.53 -8.62
N ALA A 12 4.88 -25.34 -9.66
CA ALA A 12 5.97 -26.31 -9.70
C ALA A 12 7.35 -25.65 -9.70
N VAL A 13 7.55 -24.59 -10.49
CA VAL A 13 8.82 -23.87 -10.57
C VAL A 13 9.09 -23.08 -9.29
N SER A 14 8.09 -22.37 -8.76
CA SER A 14 8.22 -21.62 -7.50
C SER A 14 8.50 -22.53 -6.31
N SER A 15 7.98 -23.76 -6.32
CA SER A 15 8.14 -24.76 -5.26
C SER A 15 9.01 -25.95 -5.67
N ILE A 16 10.00 -25.75 -6.54
CA ILE A 16 10.79 -26.84 -7.15
C ILE A 16 11.48 -27.74 -6.12
N ARG A 17 11.94 -27.18 -4.99
CA ARG A 17 12.54 -27.98 -3.91
C ARG A 17 11.53 -28.93 -3.26
N THR A 18 10.29 -28.49 -3.11
CA THR A 18 9.20 -29.33 -2.58
C THR A 18 8.88 -30.45 -3.55
N VAL A 19 8.71 -30.14 -4.85
CA VAL A 19 8.43 -31.16 -5.88
C VAL A 19 9.53 -32.22 -5.91
N ALA A 20 10.80 -31.80 -5.89
CA ALA A 20 11.95 -32.71 -5.88
C ALA A 20 12.05 -33.52 -4.58
N SER A 21 11.76 -32.92 -3.42
CA SER A 21 11.80 -33.63 -2.13
C SER A 21 10.78 -34.77 -2.03
N PHE A 22 9.67 -34.68 -2.76
CA PHE A 22 8.65 -35.72 -2.83
C PHE A 22 8.76 -36.59 -4.10
N SER A 23 9.80 -36.39 -4.93
CA SER A 23 9.98 -37.06 -6.24
C SER A 23 8.70 -37.05 -7.09
N ALA A 24 7.99 -35.92 -7.09
CA ALA A 24 6.67 -35.77 -7.69
C ALA A 24 6.73 -35.15 -9.10
N GLU A 25 7.90 -35.13 -9.74
CA GLU A 25 8.12 -34.50 -11.05
C GLU A 25 7.21 -35.10 -12.13
N GLU A 26 7.15 -36.42 -12.23
CA GLU A 26 6.27 -37.10 -13.20
C GLU A 26 4.80 -36.76 -12.96
N LYS A 27 4.37 -36.74 -11.70
CA LYS A 27 2.99 -36.40 -11.33
C LYS A 27 2.62 -34.97 -11.75
N VAL A 28 3.54 -34.02 -11.54
CA VAL A 28 3.37 -32.62 -11.98
C VAL A 28 3.36 -32.54 -13.51
N MET A 29 4.24 -33.26 -14.19
CA MET A 29 4.30 -33.29 -15.67
C MET A 29 3.03 -33.88 -16.28
N ASP A 30 2.49 -34.94 -15.71
CA ASP A 30 1.25 -35.55 -16.18
C ASP A 30 0.05 -34.66 -15.91
N LEU A 31 0.01 -33.98 -14.76
CA LEU A 31 -0.98 -32.95 -14.48
C LEU A 31 -0.90 -31.81 -15.51
N TYR A 32 0.30 -31.32 -15.83
CA TYR A 32 0.50 -30.29 -16.84
C TYR A 32 0.04 -30.74 -18.24
N LYS A 33 0.39 -31.96 -18.66
CA LYS A 33 -0.06 -32.53 -19.94
C LYS A 33 -1.58 -32.62 -19.99
N MET A 34 -2.21 -33.16 -18.94
CA MET A 34 -3.66 -33.26 -18.83
C MET A 34 -4.34 -31.88 -18.94
N LYS A 35 -3.78 -30.86 -18.28
CA LYS A 35 -4.27 -29.47 -18.38
C LYS A 35 -4.05 -28.84 -19.76
N CYS A 36 -3.04 -29.28 -20.51
CA CYS A 36 -2.78 -28.84 -21.89
C CYS A 36 -3.70 -29.50 -22.93
N GLU A 37 -4.31 -30.66 -22.65
CA GLU A 37 -5.17 -31.35 -23.62
C GLU A 37 -6.40 -30.52 -24.05
N GLY A 38 -7.06 -29.85 -23.10
CA GLY A 38 -8.22 -28.99 -23.38
C GLY A 38 -7.88 -27.81 -24.30
N PRO A 39 -6.88 -26.97 -23.94
CA PRO A 39 -6.34 -25.92 -24.80
C PRO A 39 -5.88 -26.42 -26.16
N LEU A 40 -5.23 -27.58 -26.23
CA LEU A 40 -4.79 -28.18 -27.49
C LEU A 40 -5.98 -28.52 -28.40
N ARG A 41 -7.00 -29.23 -27.89
CA ARG A 41 -8.21 -29.55 -28.66
C ARG A 41 -8.95 -28.31 -29.13
N THR A 42 -9.02 -27.29 -28.27
CA THR A 42 -9.62 -25.99 -28.60
C THR A 42 -8.81 -25.25 -29.67
N GLY A 43 -7.48 -25.28 -29.56
CA GLY A 43 -6.55 -24.71 -30.53
C GLY A 43 -6.69 -25.36 -31.91
N ILE A 44 -6.77 -26.70 -31.97
CA ILE A 44 -7.00 -27.45 -33.22
C ILE A 44 -8.35 -27.06 -33.84
N ARG A 45 -9.43 -27.06 -33.05
CA ARG A 45 -10.77 -26.66 -33.53
C ARG A 45 -10.76 -25.23 -34.06
N THR A 46 -10.13 -24.31 -33.35
CA THR A 46 -10.00 -22.91 -33.75
C THR A 46 -9.17 -22.79 -35.03
N ALA A 47 -8.07 -23.55 -35.16
CA ALA A 47 -7.24 -23.55 -36.36
C ALA A 47 -8.02 -24.04 -37.60
N ILE A 48 -8.84 -25.09 -37.46
CA ILE A 48 -9.69 -25.58 -38.55
C ILE A 48 -10.75 -24.54 -38.94
N ILE A 49 -11.46 -23.97 -37.97
CA ILE A 49 -12.49 -22.95 -38.24
C ILE A 49 -11.87 -21.71 -38.89
N SER A 50 -10.78 -21.19 -38.34
CA SER A 50 -10.05 -20.04 -38.88
C SER A 50 -9.46 -20.33 -40.25
N GLY A 51 -8.91 -21.54 -40.47
CA GLY A 51 -8.36 -21.97 -41.74
C GLY A 51 -9.42 -22.06 -42.85
N ILE A 52 -10.58 -22.67 -42.55
CA ILE A 52 -11.72 -22.71 -43.49
C ILE A 52 -12.22 -21.29 -43.76
N GLY A 53 -12.40 -20.46 -42.73
CA GLY A 53 -12.85 -19.08 -42.87
C GLY A 53 -11.91 -18.24 -43.74
N PHE A 54 -10.60 -18.38 -43.54
CA PHE A 54 -9.56 -17.73 -44.34
C PHE A 54 -9.58 -18.23 -45.79
N GLY A 55 -9.64 -19.55 -46.00
CA GLY A 55 -9.71 -20.17 -47.33
C GLY A 55 -10.94 -19.74 -48.13
N VAL A 56 -12.12 -19.73 -47.50
CA VAL A 56 -13.38 -19.24 -48.12
C VAL A 56 -13.27 -17.75 -48.47
N SER A 57 -12.68 -16.94 -47.60
CA SER A 57 -12.49 -15.50 -47.85
C SER A 57 -11.58 -15.25 -49.06
N ILE A 58 -10.46 -15.97 -49.18
CA ILE A 58 -9.56 -15.89 -50.35
C ILE A 58 -10.26 -16.37 -51.62
N PHE A 59 -11.00 -17.48 -51.55
CA PHE A 59 -11.74 -18.01 -52.69
C PHE A 59 -12.77 -16.99 -53.21
N LEU A 60 -13.54 -16.37 -52.31
CA LEU A 60 -14.49 -15.33 -52.67
C LEU A 60 -13.80 -14.10 -53.29
N LEU A 61 -12.65 -13.67 -52.77
CA LEU A 61 -11.89 -12.56 -53.34
C LEU A 61 -11.49 -12.83 -54.80
N PHE A 62 -10.85 -13.97 -55.07
CA PHE A 62 -10.48 -14.34 -56.43
C PHE A 62 -11.70 -14.63 -57.32
N GLY A 63 -12.79 -15.16 -56.76
CA GLY A 63 -14.07 -15.32 -57.45
C GLY A 63 -14.65 -13.99 -57.93
N VAL A 64 -14.63 -12.95 -57.07
CA VAL A 64 -15.05 -11.59 -57.42
C VAL A 64 -14.14 -10.99 -58.50
N TYR A 65 -12.84 -11.21 -58.43
CA TYR A 65 -11.91 -10.75 -59.47
C TYR A 65 -12.21 -11.42 -60.81
N ALA A 66 -12.35 -12.74 -60.83
CA ALA A 66 -12.68 -13.48 -62.05
C ALA A 66 -14.01 -13.01 -62.66
N ALA A 67 -15.05 -12.83 -61.84
CA ALA A 67 -16.35 -12.33 -62.28
C ALA A 67 -16.27 -10.89 -62.81
N SER A 68 -15.50 -10.02 -62.15
CA SER A 68 -15.30 -8.63 -62.56
C SER A 68 -14.58 -8.53 -63.91
N PHE A 69 -13.52 -9.31 -64.11
CA PHE A 69 -12.82 -9.35 -65.39
C PHE A 69 -13.64 -10.00 -66.49
N TYR A 70 -14.44 -11.05 -66.18
CA TYR A 70 -15.35 -11.65 -67.15
C TYR A 70 -16.42 -10.66 -67.61
N ALA A 71 -17.08 -9.97 -66.67
CA ALA A 71 -18.07 -8.94 -66.98
C ALA A 71 -17.43 -7.76 -67.72
N GLY A 72 -16.25 -7.33 -67.28
CA GLY A 72 -15.46 -6.30 -67.95
C GLY A 72 -15.12 -6.65 -69.40
N ALA A 73 -14.70 -7.89 -69.66
CA ALA A 73 -14.41 -8.38 -71.01
C ALA A 73 -15.65 -8.36 -71.91
N ARG A 74 -16.81 -8.82 -71.41
CA ARG A 74 -18.09 -8.76 -72.14
C ARG A 74 -18.53 -7.33 -72.46
N LEU A 75 -18.35 -6.39 -71.53
CA LEU A 75 -18.69 -4.98 -71.76
C LEU A 75 -17.77 -4.31 -72.81
N VAL A 76 -16.51 -4.72 -72.89
CA VAL A 76 -15.57 -4.25 -73.92
C VAL A 76 -15.94 -4.85 -75.28
N GLU A 77 -16.29 -6.14 -75.34
CA GLU A 77 -16.77 -6.83 -76.54
C GLU A 77 -18.04 -6.15 -77.12
N ASP A 78 -19.00 -5.80 -76.24
CA ASP A 78 -20.23 -5.07 -76.58
C ASP A 78 -20.01 -3.58 -76.94
N ARG A 79 -18.75 -3.09 -76.94
CA ARG A 79 -18.37 -1.68 -77.15
C ARG A 79 -19.03 -0.69 -76.18
N LYS A 80 -19.46 -1.14 -75.00
CA LYS A 80 -20.03 -0.29 -73.94
C LYS A 80 -18.97 0.44 -73.12
N THR A 81 -17.74 -0.05 -73.12
CA THR A 81 -16.60 0.54 -72.41
C THR A 81 -15.27 0.22 -73.09
N THR A 82 -14.17 0.80 -72.59
CA THR A 82 -12.81 0.55 -73.05
C THR A 82 -12.00 -0.24 -72.00
N PHE A 83 -11.00 -1.00 -72.46
CA PHE A 83 -10.11 -1.76 -71.56
C PHE A 83 -9.49 -0.90 -70.43
N PRO A 84 -8.95 0.31 -70.69
CA PRO A 84 -8.43 1.17 -69.63
C PRO A 84 -9.49 1.58 -68.60
N ASN A 85 -10.74 1.76 -69.01
CA ASN A 85 -11.81 2.14 -68.09
C ASN A 85 -12.19 0.98 -67.16
N VAL A 86 -12.22 -0.26 -67.64
CA VAL A 86 -12.43 -1.45 -66.80
C VAL A 86 -11.35 -1.54 -65.71
N PHE A 87 -10.08 -1.41 -66.10
CA PHE A 87 -8.96 -1.44 -65.16
C PHE A 87 -9.00 -0.30 -64.15
N ARG A 88 -9.33 0.93 -64.59
CA ARG A 88 -9.47 2.07 -63.68
C ARG A 88 -10.56 1.83 -62.63
N VAL A 89 -11.73 1.36 -63.05
CA VAL A 89 -12.86 1.07 -62.14
C VAL A 89 -12.49 -0.06 -61.17
N PHE A 90 -11.90 -1.15 -61.69
CA PHE A 90 -11.47 -2.28 -60.87
C PHE A 90 -10.44 -1.88 -59.81
N LEU A 91 -9.38 -1.17 -60.21
CA LEU A 91 -8.34 -0.71 -59.29
C LEU A 91 -8.89 0.29 -58.28
N ALA A 92 -9.70 1.27 -58.71
CA ALA A 92 -10.30 2.26 -57.82
C ALA A 92 -11.20 1.59 -56.76
N LEU A 93 -12.08 0.68 -57.16
CA LEU A 93 -12.96 -0.05 -56.23
C LEU A 93 -12.18 -0.97 -55.30
N THR A 94 -11.16 -1.66 -55.80
CA THR A 94 -10.32 -2.56 -54.99
C THR A 94 -9.52 -1.78 -53.95
N MET A 95 -8.88 -0.67 -54.34
CA MET A 95 -8.14 0.18 -53.39
C MET A 95 -9.07 0.83 -52.37
N ALA A 96 -10.27 1.25 -52.78
CA ALA A 96 -11.29 1.77 -51.85
C ALA A 96 -11.72 0.71 -50.83
N ALA A 97 -11.97 -0.53 -51.28
CA ALA A 97 -12.35 -1.64 -50.40
C ALA A 97 -11.24 -2.02 -49.41
N ILE A 98 -9.98 -2.02 -49.85
CA ILE A 98 -8.81 -2.23 -48.97
C ILE A 98 -8.73 -1.09 -47.94
N GLY A 99 -8.89 0.16 -48.36
CA GLY A 99 -8.91 1.32 -47.46
C GLY A 99 -9.96 1.19 -46.35
N VAL A 100 -11.19 0.86 -46.72
CA VAL A 100 -12.30 0.63 -45.76
C VAL A 100 -11.97 -0.52 -44.79
N SER A 101 -11.40 -1.61 -45.30
CA SER A 101 -11.03 -2.78 -44.50
C SER A 101 -9.94 -2.43 -43.46
N HIS A 102 -8.92 -1.66 -43.85
CA HIS A 102 -7.90 -1.18 -42.90
C HIS A 102 -8.49 -0.27 -41.81
N THR A 103 -9.43 0.61 -42.14
CA THR A 103 -10.11 1.46 -41.15
C THR A 103 -10.95 0.63 -40.16
N SER A 104 -11.55 -0.48 -40.61
CA SER A 104 -12.33 -1.35 -39.73
C SER A 104 -11.48 -1.97 -38.60
N ASN A 105 -10.20 -2.26 -38.85
CA ASN A 105 -9.28 -2.77 -37.82
C ASN A 105 -9.06 -1.75 -36.68
N LEU A 106 -9.03 -0.45 -36.99
CA LEU A 106 -8.87 0.64 -36.00
C LEU A 106 -10.08 0.81 -35.07
N THR A 107 -11.25 0.32 -35.49
CA THR A 107 -12.47 0.41 -34.67
C THR A 107 -12.34 -0.45 -33.42
N SER A 108 -11.64 -1.60 -33.51
CA SER A 108 -11.39 -2.47 -32.36
C SER A 108 -10.49 -1.80 -31.32
N ASP A 109 -9.43 -1.13 -31.75
CA ASP A 109 -8.52 -0.40 -30.86
C ASP A 109 -9.19 0.84 -30.25
N SER A 110 -10.05 1.52 -31.02
CA SER A 110 -10.84 2.65 -30.51
C SER A 110 -11.79 2.24 -29.37
N SER A 111 -12.42 1.06 -29.48
CA SER A 111 -13.26 0.51 -28.41
C SER A 111 -12.45 0.14 -27.17
N LYS A 112 -11.27 -0.48 -27.35
CA LYS A 112 -10.35 -0.77 -26.23
C LYS A 112 -9.85 0.50 -25.56
N ALA A 113 -9.51 1.53 -26.34
CA ALA A 113 -9.07 2.82 -25.84
C ALA A 113 -10.14 3.48 -24.96
N LYS A 114 -11.42 3.47 -25.38
CA LYS A 114 -12.54 3.98 -24.56
C LYS A 114 -12.63 3.27 -23.20
N SER A 115 -12.52 1.94 -23.18
CA SER A 115 -12.54 1.17 -21.94
C SER A 115 -11.35 1.51 -21.03
N ALA A 116 -10.14 1.56 -21.58
CA ALA A 116 -8.92 1.86 -20.82
C ALA A 116 -8.94 3.29 -20.24
N VAL A 117 -9.43 4.25 -21.01
CA VAL A 117 -9.52 5.66 -20.61
C VAL A 117 -10.59 5.86 -19.53
N SER A 118 -11.70 5.10 -19.56
CA SER A 118 -12.74 5.18 -18.53
C SER A 118 -12.23 4.87 -17.11
N SER A 119 -11.36 3.87 -16.96
CA SER A 119 -10.73 3.56 -15.66
C SER A 119 -9.75 4.64 -15.20
N ILE A 120 -9.08 5.33 -16.14
CA ILE A 120 -8.18 6.43 -15.81
C ILE A 120 -8.98 7.62 -15.29
N PHE A 121 -10.05 8.03 -16.00
CA PHE A 121 -10.92 9.12 -15.54
C PHE A 121 -11.60 8.81 -14.21
N ALA A 122 -12.02 7.56 -13.98
CA ALA A 122 -12.57 7.15 -12.70
C ALA A 122 -11.59 7.35 -11.51
N ILE A 123 -10.28 7.32 -11.75
CA ILE A 123 -9.25 7.60 -10.73
C ILE A 123 -9.02 9.10 -10.60
N VAL A 124 -8.84 9.80 -11.73
CA VAL A 124 -8.55 11.25 -11.76
C VAL A 124 -9.70 12.08 -11.20
N ASP A 125 -10.95 11.75 -11.54
CA ASP A 125 -12.13 12.50 -11.13
C ASP A 125 -12.62 12.13 -9.72
N ARG A 126 -12.00 11.13 -9.08
CA ARG A 126 -12.41 10.67 -7.74
C ARG A 126 -12.04 11.72 -6.69
N LYS A 127 -13.07 12.35 -6.11
CA LYS A 127 -12.89 13.23 -4.94
C LYS A 127 -12.61 12.41 -3.68
N SER A 128 -11.49 12.70 -3.01
CA SER A 128 -11.19 12.13 -1.69
C SER A 128 -12.08 12.79 -0.63
N ARG A 129 -12.53 12.02 0.36
CA ARG A 129 -13.23 12.58 1.55
C ARG A 129 -12.26 13.33 2.47
N ILE A 130 -11.01 12.90 2.47
CA ILE A 130 -9.92 13.45 3.26
C ILE A 130 -8.86 13.88 2.24
N ASP A 131 -8.90 15.16 1.85
CA ASP A 131 -8.03 15.71 0.81
C ASP A 131 -6.88 16.53 1.42
N PRO A 132 -5.61 16.08 1.30
CA PRO A 132 -4.45 16.84 1.79
C PRO A 132 -4.08 18.06 0.93
N SER A 133 -4.69 18.21 -0.24
CA SER A 133 -4.54 19.39 -1.10
C SER A 133 -5.55 20.49 -0.78
N ASP A 134 -6.54 20.21 0.06
CA ASP A 134 -7.46 21.23 0.57
C ASP A 134 -6.78 22.00 1.71
N ASP A 135 -6.50 23.28 1.45
CA ASP A 135 -5.92 24.20 2.44
C ASP A 135 -6.99 24.81 3.37
N ALA A 136 -8.26 24.39 3.25
CA ALA A 136 -9.29 24.75 4.19
C ALA A 136 -9.03 24.14 5.58
N GLY A 137 -9.42 24.89 6.61
CA GLY A 137 -9.36 24.47 8.00
C GLY A 137 -8.63 25.47 8.88
N VAL A 138 -8.56 25.15 10.17
CA VAL A 138 -7.86 25.97 11.16
C VAL A 138 -6.45 25.44 11.43
N SER A 139 -5.56 26.33 11.84
CA SER A 139 -4.28 26.02 12.48
C SER A 139 -4.28 26.64 13.87
N LEU A 140 -3.69 25.95 14.86
CA LEU A 140 -3.58 26.46 16.23
C LEU A 140 -2.12 26.74 16.57
N GLU A 141 -1.80 28.00 16.84
CA GLU A 141 -0.47 28.39 17.30
C GLU A 141 -0.61 29.20 18.61
N PRO A 142 -0.13 28.70 19.76
CA PRO A 142 0.62 27.46 19.95
C PRO A 142 -0.27 26.21 20.11
N LEU A 143 0.22 25.06 19.62
CA LEU A 143 -0.34 23.74 19.94
C LEU A 143 0.29 23.20 21.24
N ARG A 144 -0.55 22.84 22.22
CA ARG A 144 -0.16 22.18 23.47
C ARG A 144 -0.03 20.68 23.29
N GLY A 145 -0.98 20.04 22.60
CA GLY A 145 -0.98 18.61 22.34
C GLY A 145 -1.82 17.80 23.32
N ASP A 146 -2.91 18.35 23.85
CA ASP A 146 -3.95 17.63 24.56
C ASP A 146 -4.83 16.88 23.55
N ILE A 147 -4.99 15.56 23.70
CA ILE A 147 -5.78 14.71 22.78
C ILE A 147 -6.95 14.09 23.54
N GLU A 148 -8.14 14.14 22.96
CA GLU A 148 -9.34 13.50 23.52
C GLU A 148 -10.09 12.69 22.47
N PHE A 149 -10.30 11.41 22.74
CA PHE A 149 -11.28 10.58 22.05
C PHE A 149 -12.58 10.66 22.84
N GLN A 150 -13.66 11.11 22.20
CA GLN A 150 -14.98 11.28 22.79
C GLN A 150 -15.99 10.40 22.04
N HIS A 151 -16.37 9.29 22.66
CA HIS A 151 -17.37 8.35 22.17
C HIS A 151 -17.13 7.85 20.74
N VAL A 152 -15.87 7.51 20.43
CA VAL A 152 -15.46 7.20 19.06
C VAL A 152 -15.89 5.79 18.67
N SER A 153 -16.69 5.70 17.61
CA SER A 153 -17.04 4.45 16.93
C SER A 153 -16.39 4.39 15.55
N PHE A 154 -15.87 3.22 15.15
CA PHE A 154 -15.21 3.07 13.86
C PHE A 154 -15.21 1.64 13.31
N ARG A 155 -15.40 1.54 11.98
CA ARG A 155 -15.25 0.35 11.15
C ARG A 155 -14.32 0.65 9.97
N TYR A 156 -13.51 -0.32 9.56
CA TYR A 156 -12.73 -0.18 8.33
C TYR A 156 -13.67 -0.27 7.10
N PRO A 157 -13.55 0.64 6.10
CA PRO A 157 -14.40 0.60 4.91
C PRO A 157 -14.28 -0.70 4.09
N THR A 158 -13.16 -1.41 4.20
CA THR A 158 -12.91 -2.71 3.54
C THR A 158 -13.62 -3.87 4.23
N ARG A 159 -14.05 -3.71 5.49
CA ARG A 159 -14.74 -4.72 6.31
C ARG A 159 -15.81 -4.04 7.18
N PRO A 160 -16.91 -3.54 6.57
CA PRO A 160 -17.93 -2.77 7.28
C PRO A 160 -18.67 -3.58 8.36
N ASP A 161 -18.66 -4.91 8.28
CA ASP A 161 -19.33 -5.78 9.25
C ASP A 161 -18.55 -5.95 10.57
N VAL A 162 -17.30 -5.48 10.63
CA VAL A 162 -16.42 -5.63 11.80
C VAL A 162 -16.27 -4.28 12.50
N GLN A 163 -16.85 -4.18 13.70
CA GLN A 163 -16.66 -3.03 14.58
C GLN A 163 -15.27 -3.08 15.23
N ILE A 164 -14.48 -2.02 15.07
CA ILE A 164 -13.16 -1.91 15.71
C ILE A 164 -13.26 -1.13 17.02
N PHE A 165 -13.91 0.04 16.99
CA PHE A 165 -14.21 0.82 18.19
C PHE A 165 -15.72 0.97 18.34
N GLU A 166 -16.26 0.68 19.52
CA GLU A 166 -17.69 0.83 19.82
C GLU A 166 -17.96 2.19 20.46
N ASP A 167 -17.25 2.49 21.55
CA ASP A 167 -17.40 3.71 22.33
C ASP A 167 -16.05 4.10 22.98
N LEU A 168 -15.04 4.38 22.14
CA LEU A 168 -13.69 4.65 22.63
C LEU A 168 -13.63 6.05 23.27
N CYS A 169 -13.39 6.09 24.59
CA CYS A 169 -13.18 7.30 25.37
C CYS A 169 -11.78 7.31 26.00
N LEU A 170 -10.95 8.29 25.65
CA LEU A 170 -9.57 8.39 26.14
C LEU A 170 -9.09 9.85 26.13
N THR A 171 -8.48 10.30 27.22
CA THR A 171 -7.88 11.64 27.33
C THR A 171 -6.38 11.50 27.55
N ILE A 172 -5.59 12.22 26.77
CA ILE A 172 -4.14 12.22 26.78
C ILE A 172 -3.69 13.66 27.00
N GLN A 173 -3.06 13.92 28.14
CA GLN A 173 -2.60 15.27 28.50
C GLN A 173 -1.33 15.64 27.74
N SER A 174 -1.16 16.93 27.48
CA SER A 174 0.02 17.50 26.86
C SER A 174 1.30 17.07 27.57
N GLY A 175 2.28 16.61 26.79
CA GLY A 175 3.59 16.18 27.30
C GLY A 175 3.59 14.86 28.07
N LYS A 176 2.47 14.13 28.10
CA LYS A 176 2.35 12.81 28.75
C LYS A 176 2.46 11.68 27.75
N THR A 177 2.97 10.55 28.24
CA THR A 177 3.05 9.30 27.48
C THR A 177 1.91 8.37 27.85
N VAL A 178 1.12 7.96 26.86
CA VAL A 178 0.02 6.99 27.01
C VAL A 178 0.34 5.73 26.22
N ALA A 179 0.34 4.59 26.92
CA ALA A 179 0.49 3.27 26.30
C ALA A 179 -0.89 2.62 26.07
N LEU A 180 -1.20 2.31 24.81
CA LEU A 180 -2.34 1.51 24.39
C LEU A 180 -1.94 0.02 24.41
N VAL A 181 -2.62 -0.77 25.22
CA VAL A 181 -2.38 -2.21 25.38
C VAL A 181 -3.67 -3.00 25.18
N GLY A 182 -3.57 -4.25 24.76
CA GLY A 182 -4.74 -5.07 24.45
C GLY A 182 -4.40 -6.23 23.53
N GLU A 183 -5.33 -7.16 23.39
CA GLU A 183 -5.18 -8.34 22.53
C GLU A 183 -4.89 -7.96 21.06
N SER A 184 -4.36 -8.90 20.28
CA SER A 184 -4.15 -8.69 18.86
C SER A 184 -5.49 -8.39 18.17
N GLY A 185 -5.53 -7.38 17.30
CA GLY A 185 -6.76 -6.97 16.62
C GLY A 185 -7.71 -6.10 17.45
N SER A 186 -7.35 -5.69 18.67
CA SER A 186 -8.23 -4.85 19.52
C SER A 186 -8.39 -3.39 19.04
N GLY A 187 -7.70 -2.97 17.97
CA GLY A 187 -7.80 -1.62 17.41
C GLY A 187 -6.71 -0.63 17.83
N LYS A 188 -5.67 -1.05 18.55
CA LYS A 188 -4.61 -0.14 19.05
C LYS A 188 -3.99 0.75 17.95
N SER A 189 -3.51 0.16 16.86
CA SER A 189 -2.96 0.89 15.70
C SER A 189 -4.02 1.70 14.94
N THR A 190 -5.30 1.33 15.09
CA THR A 190 -6.42 2.10 14.54
C THR A 190 -6.56 3.46 15.24
N ALA A 191 -6.25 3.55 16.54
CA ALA A 191 -6.23 4.84 17.24
C ALA A 191 -5.21 5.82 16.62
N ILE A 192 -4.00 5.32 16.29
CA ILE A 192 -2.97 6.10 15.57
C ILE A 192 -3.48 6.51 14.18
N SER A 193 -4.13 5.59 13.46
CA SER A 193 -4.66 5.85 12.12
C SER A 193 -5.74 6.95 12.11
N LEU A 194 -6.59 6.99 13.15
CA LEU A 194 -7.61 8.03 13.31
C LEU A 194 -6.98 9.38 13.71
N LEU A 195 -5.96 9.40 14.58
CA LEU A 195 -5.23 10.64 14.93
C LEU A 195 -4.56 11.27 13.71
N GLN A 196 -3.94 10.44 12.85
CA GLN A 196 -3.35 10.89 11.57
C GLN A 196 -4.40 11.23 10.50
N ARG A 197 -5.68 11.02 10.83
CA ARG A 197 -6.82 11.21 9.94
C ARG A 197 -6.59 10.50 8.61
N PHE A 198 -6.18 9.23 8.67
CA PHE A 198 -6.24 8.31 7.51
C PHE A 198 -7.67 7.84 7.28
N TYR A 199 -8.48 7.86 8.34
CA TYR A 199 -9.90 7.64 8.33
C TYR A 199 -10.55 8.65 9.27
N ASP A 200 -11.81 8.98 9.01
CA ASP A 200 -12.66 9.70 9.97
C ASP A 200 -13.48 8.64 10.76
N PRO A 201 -13.80 8.88 12.04
CA PRO A 201 -14.66 8.00 12.81
C PRO A 201 -16.10 7.97 12.26
N ASP A 202 -16.82 6.86 12.45
CA ASP A 202 -18.23 6.73 12.06
C ASP A 202 -19.16 7.55 12.96
N ALA A 203 -18.80 7.65 14.25
CA ALA A 203 -19.48 8.44 15.27
C ALA A 203 -18.48 8.91 16.34
N GLY A 204 -18.86 9.95 17.09
CA GLY A 204 -17.99 10.57 18.08
C GLY A 204 -17.00 11.57 17.47
N HIS A 205 -16.15 12.12 18.35
CA HIS A 205 -15.20 13.17 17.99
C HIS A 205 -13.81 12.85 18.54
N ILE A 206 -12.78 13.24 17.79
CA ILE A 206 -11.40 13.26 18.29
C ILE A 206 -11.00 14.72 18.34
N LEU A 207 -10.68 15.21 19.54
CA LEU A 207 -10.29 16.59 19.77
C LEU A 207 -8.78 16.68 19.97
N LEU A 208 -8.19 17.73 19.41
CA LEU A 208 -6.83 18.20 19.66
C LEU A 208 -6.91 19.61 20.22
N ASP A 209 -6.44 19.82 21.45
CA ASP A 209 -6.57 21.06 22.23
C ASP A 209 -8.02 21.59 22.27
N GLY A 210 -9.00 20.69 22.37
CA GLY A 210 -10.43 21.00 22.42
C GLY A 210 -11.08 21.30 21.06
N VAL A 211 -10.33 21.27 19.96
CA VAL A 211 -10.84 21.43 18.59
C VAL A 211 -10.89 20.09 17.89
N ASP A 212 -12.00 19.77 17.22
CA ASP A 212 -12.12 18.52 16.45
C ASP A 212 -11.05 18.45 15.35
N ILE A 213 -10.32 17.31 15.27
CA ILE A 213 -9.28 17.06 14.26
C ILE A 213 -9.80 17.24 12.82
N GLN A 214 -11.10 17.08 12.60
CA GLN A 214 -11.74 17.25 11.29
C GLN A 214 -11.76 18.71 10.81
N LYS A 215 -11.65 19.67 11.73
CA LYS A 215 -11.67 21.12 11.43
C LYS A 215 -10.30 21.69 11.06
N PHE A 216 -9.23 20.97 11.32
CA PHE A 216 -7.88 21.43 11.02
C PHE A 216 -7.54 21.25 9.54
N GLN A 217 -6.64 22.10 9.04
CA GLN A 217 -5.97 21.84 7.77
C GLN A 217 -5.18 20.53 7.89
N LEU A 218 -5.45 19.58 7.01
CA LEU A 218 -4.94 18.21 7.14
C LEU A 218 -3.41 18.15 7.08
N ARG A 219 -2.80 18.95 6.19
CA ARG A 219 -1.33 19.05 6.10
C ARG A 219 -0.74 19.54 7.41
N TRP A 220 -1.27 20.64 7.93
CA TRP A 220 -0.85 21.22 9.20
C TRP A 220 -0.97 20.20 10.35
N LEU A 221 -2.10 19.52 10.47
CA LEU A 221 -2.34 18.49 11.50
C LEU A 221 -1.24 17.42 11.49
N ARG A 222 -0.93 16.87 10.32
CA ARG A 222 0.10 15.83 10.15
C ARG A 222 1.52 16.35 10.37
N GLN A 223 1.78 17.65 10.17
CA GLN A 223 3.08 18.24 10.53
C GLN A 223 3.30 18.24 12.05
N GLN A 224 2.25 18.38 12.84
CA GLN A 224 2.34 18.36 14.31
C GLN A 224 2.57 16.94 14.89
N MET A 225 2.41 15.89 14.08
CA MET A 225 2.47 14.48 14.50
C MET A 225 3.64 13.70 13.89
N GLY A 226 4.59 13.21 14.67
CA GLY A 226 5.64 12.30 14.23
C GLY A 226 5.19 10.84 14.31
N LEU A 227 5.18 10.10 13.21
CA LEU A 227 4.82 8.67 13.20
C LEU A 227 6.06 7.79 13.06
N VAL A 228 6.18 6.81 13.94
CA VAL A 228 7.16 5.72 13.87
C VAL A 228 6.40 4.40 13.82
N SER A 229 6.38 3.78 12.65
CA SER A 229 5.66 2.52 12.39
C SER A 229 6.50 1.29 12.76
N GLN A 230 5.84 0.13 12.87
CA GLN A 230 6.44 -1.17 13.13
C GLN A 230 7.49 -1.56 12.08
N GLU A 231 7.13 -1.44 10.80
CA GLU A 231 8.03 -1.65 9.66
C GLU A 231 8.29 -0.32 8.94
N PRO A 232 9.41 0.35 9.21
CA PRO A 232 9.69 1.66 8.65
C PRO A 232 10.05 1.54 7.17
N ALA A 233 9.20 2.13 6.32
CA ALA A 233 9.51 2.30 4.91
C ALA A 233 10.61 3.37 4.74
N LEU A 234 11.67 3.02 4.01
CA LEU A 234 12.68 3.96 3.50
C LEU A 234 12.55 4.03 1.98
N PHE A 235 12.56 5.23 1.43
CA PHE A 235 12.51 5.46 -0.01
C PHE A 235 13.86 5.15 -0.65
N ASN A 236 13.85 4.83 -1.95
CA ASN A 236 15.02 4.57 -2.78
C ASN A 236 15.84 5.84 -3.02
N ASP A 237 16.49 6.35 -1.97
CA ASP A 237 17.24 7.62 -1.94
C ASP A 237 18.33 7.56 -0.85
N THR A 238 19.11 8.62 -0.68
CA THR A 238 20.12 8.76 0.38
C THR A 238 19.50 8.72 1.78
N ILE A 239 20.30 8.35 2.78
CA ILE A 239 19.90 8.45 4.19
C ILE A 239 19.55 9.92 4.54
N ARG A 240 20.32 10.88 4.01
CA ARG A 240 20.01 12.32 4.15
C ARG A 240 18.59 12.64 3.69
N ALA A 241 18.26 12.29 2.46
CA ALA A 241 16.95 12.57 1.87
C ALA A 241 15.82 11.90 2.65
N ASN A 242 16.03 10.66 3.10
CA ASN A 242 15.06 9.95 3.92
C ASN A 242 14.79 10.63 5.28
N ILE A 243 15.81 11.20 5.93
CA ILE A 243 15.60 11.98 7.16
C ILE A 243 14.92 13.32 6.84
N ALA A 244 15.44 14.04 5.84
CA ALA A 244 14.94 15.36 5.44
C ALA A 244 13.45 15.33 5.03
N TYR A 245 12.97 14.22 4.46
CA TYR A 245 11.57 14.00 4.07
C TYR A 245 10.56 14.31 5.19
N GLY A 246 10.96 14.23 6.46
CA GLY A 246 10.08 14.53 7.58
C GLY A 246 9.66 15.99 7.69
N LYS A 247 10.47 16.95 7.24
CA LYS A 247 10.25 18.38 7.45
C LYS A 247 9.74 19.06 6.18
N GLU A 248 8.78 19.97 6.31
CA GLU A 248 8.36 20.80 5.18
C GLU A 248 9.43 21.85 4.88
N GLY A 249 9.88 21.91 3.62
CA GLY A 249 10.98 22.75 3.17
C GLY A 249 12.36 22.09 3.31
N ASP A 250 13.42 22.89 3.12
CA ASP A 250 14.80 22.40 3.18
C ASP A 250 15.22 22.17 4.64
N ALA A 251 15.27 20.91 5.06
CA ALA A 251 15.87 20.54 6.34
C ALA A 251 17.36 20.90 6.32
N THR A 252 17.80 21.71 7.27
CA THR A 252 19.22 22.09 7.34
C THR A 252 20.07 20.87 7.72
N GLU A 253 21.34 20.84 7.29
CA GLU A 253 22.25 19.75 7.68
C GLU A 253 22.34 19.62 9.22
N SER A 254 22.25 20.73 9.94
CA SER A 254 22.21 20.74 11.41
C SER A 254 20.98 20.01 11.96
N ASP A 255 19.80 20.23 11.37
CA ASP A 255 18.57 19.54 11.79
C ASP A 255 18.68 18.03 11.56
N ILE A 256 19.22 17.64 10.41
CA ILE A 256 19.39 16.22 10.01
C ILE A 256 20.37 15.52 10.96
N VAL A 257 21.53 16.12 11.22
CA VAL A 257 22.55 15.54 12.10
C VAL A 257 22.06 15.48 13.54
N SER A 258 21.42 16.55 14.05
CA SER A 258 20.86 16.59 15.40
C SER A 258 19.79 15.51 15.59
N SER A 259 18.87 15.38 14.63
CA SER A 259 17.83 14.34 14.66
C SER A 259 18.42 12.94 14.61
N ALA A 260 19.44 12.72 13.78
CA ALA A 260 20.15 11.45 13.72
C ALA A 260 20.91 11.15 15.03
N GLN A 261 21.43 12.15 15.74
CA GLN A 261 22.09 11.95 17.03
C GLN A 261 21.08 11.56 18.12
N LEU A 262 19.95 12.27 18.22
CA LEU A 262 18.86 11.94 19.14
C LEU A 262 18.32 10.52 18.91
N ALA A 263 18.19 10.13 17.63
CA ALA A 263 17.74 8.80 17.23
C ALA A 263 18.81 7.69 17.34
N ASN A 264 19.98 7.96 17.94
CA ASN A 264 21.13 7.04 17.98
C ASN A 264 21.58 6.54 16.58
N ALA A 265 21.26 7.27 15.51
CA ALA A 265 21.56 6.89 14.13
C ALA A 265 22.92 7.40 13.65
N HIS A 266 23.36 8.57 14.13
CA HIS A 266 24.55 9.26 13.64
C HIS A 266 25.80 8.37 13.64
N LYS A 267 26.07 7.62 14.72
CA LYS A 267 27.27 6.77 14.82
C LYS A 267 27.35 5.72 13.71
N PHE A 268 26.25 5.04 13.40
CA PHE A 268 26.26 4.01 12.36
C PHE A 268 26.26 4.64 10.98
N ILE A 269 25.53 5.74 10.77
CA ILE A 269 25.50 6.45 9.50
C ILE A 269 26.91 6.92 9.15
N SER A 270 27.60 7.58 10.08
CA SER A 270 28.98 8.06 9.89
C SER A 270 30.01 6.94 9.69
N SER A 271 29.69 5.69 10.04
CA SER A 271 30.56 4.52 9.79
C SER A 271 30.40 3.94 8.38
N LEU A 272 29.35 4.31 7.65
CA LEU A 272 29.15 3.90 6.26
C LEU A 272 30.14 4.61 5.35
N HIS A 273 30.56 3.95 4.27
CA HIS A 273 31.55 4.49 3.33
C HIS A 273 31.17 5.87 2.75
N GLN A 274 29.88 6.09 2.49
CA GLN A 274 29.33 7.35 1.97
C GLN A 274 28.63 8.19 3.05
N GLY A 275 28.69 7.78 4.32
CA GLY A 275 28.00 8.48 5.40
C GLY A 275 26.51 8.65 5.12
N TYR A 276 26.03 9.89 5.21
CA TYR A 276 24.64 10.29 4.92
C TYR A 276 24.25 10.18 3.45
N GLU A 277 25.22 10.14 2.52
CA GLU A 277 24.99 9.96 1.08
C GLU A 277 24.77 8.50 0.68
N THR A 278 24.82 7.58 1.63
CA THR A 278 24.58 6.17 1.34
C THR A 278 23.14 6.00 0.83
N MET A 279 23.00 5.45 -0.38
CA MET A 279 21.69 5.11 -0.96
C MET A 279 21.08 3.92 -0.23
N VAL A 280 19.81 4.02 0.15
CA VAL A 280 19.04 2.95 0.82
C VAL A 280 17.78 2.59 0.02
N GLY A 281 17.13 1.48 0.37
CA GLY A 281 15.92 0.98 -0.29
C GLY A 281 16.14 -0.34 -1.04
N GLU A 282 15.23 -0.72 -1.94
CA GLU A 282 15.28 -1.98 -2.71
C GLU A 282 16.57 -2.14 -3.51
N ARG A 283 17.10 -1.04 -4.06
CA ARG A 283 18.33 -1.02 -4.87
C ARG A 283 19.57 -0.51 -4.10
N GLY A 284 19.38 -0.08 -2.86
CA GLY A 284 20.43 0.52 -2.04
C GLY A 284 21.10 -0.46 -1.08
N ALA A 285 21.87 0.08 -0.14
CA ALA A 285 22.44 -0.68 0.96
C ALA A 285 21.32 -1.29 1.81
N GLN A 286 21.48 -2.58 2.12
CA GLN A 286 20.58 -3.28 3.04
C GLN A 286 20.95 -2.93 4.48
N LEU A 287 20.09 -2.15 5.12
CA LEU A 287 20.20 -1.81 6.54
C LEU A 287 19.49 -2.86 7.40
N SER A 288 19.99 -3.09 8.62
CA SER A 288 19.29 -3.93 9.60
C SER A 288 17.96 -3.30 10.04
N GLY A 289 17.03 -4.10 10.57
CA GLY A 289 15.75 -3.60 11.08
C GLY A 289 15.93 -2.45 12.08
N GLY A 290 16.87 -2.60 13.04
CA GLY A 290 17.16 -1.57 14.03
C GLY A 290 17.80 -0.31 13.46
N GLN A 291 18.58 -0.42 12.38
CA GLN A 291 19.10 0.75 11.67
C GLN A 291 17.99 1.49 10.93
N LYS A 292 17.09 0.77 10.24
CA LYS A 292 15.93 1.37 9.58
C LYS A 292 15.03 2.09 10.58
N GLN A 293 14.80 1.49 11.75
CA GLN A 293 14.00 2.10 12.82
C GLN A 293 14.59 3.43 13.30
N ARG A 294 15.91 3.47 13.53
CA ARG A 294 16.58 4.70 13.95
C ARG A 294 16.52 5.81 12.90
N ILE A 295 16.57 5.48 11.61
CA ILE A 295 16.35 6.47 10.54
C ILE A 295 14.90 6.97 10.56
N ALA A 296 13.93 6.09 10.78
CA ALA A 296 12.53 6.48 10.88
C ALA A 296 12.25 7.36 12.10
N ILE A 297 12.90 7.10 13.24
CA ILE A 297 12.84 7.97 14.43
C ILE A 297 13.42 9.35 14.08
N ALA A 298 14.60 9.40 13.45
CA ALA A 298 15.20 10.67 13.01
C ALA A 298 14.27 11.44 12.05
N ARG A 299 13.64 10.75 11.10
CA ARG A 299 12.63 11.31 10.18
C ARG A 299 11.39 11.82 10.90
N ALA A 300 10.94 11.14 11.96
CA ALA A 300 9.76 11.56 12.72
C ALA A 300 10.02 12.86 13.51
N ILE A 301 11.24 13.03 14.03
CA ILE A 301 11.58 14.15 14.93
C ILE A 301 12.18 15.37 14.24
N VAL A 302 12.68 15.25 13.00
CA VAL A 302 13.32 16.37 12.28
C VAL A 302 12.39 17.58 12.10
N LYS A 303 11.07 17.33 12.07
CA LYS A 303 10.04 18.36 12.00
C LYS A 303 9.60 18.93 13.35
N ASP A 304 10.24 18.50 14.44
CA ASP A 304 9.91 18.86 15.83
C ASP A 304 8.41 18.73 16.19
N PRO A 305 7.83 17.51 16.08
CA PRO A 305 6.41 17.32 16.33
C PRO A 305 6.06 17.52 17.81
N LYS A 306 4.86 18.05 18.09
CA LYS A 306 4.30 18.13 19.45
C LYS A 306 3.73 16.79 19.92
N ILE A 307 3.29 15.96 18.97
CA ILE A 307 2.70 14.65 19.21
C ILE A 307 3.57 13.58 18.56
N LEU A 308 3.95 12.56 19.32
CA LEU A 308 4.70 11.40 18.82
C LEU A 308 3.81 10.16 18.86
N LEU A 309 3.71 9.46 17.74
CA LEU A 309 2.89 8.25 17.56
C LEU A 309 3.84 7.08 17.30
N LEU A 310 3.89 6.13 18.22
CA LEU A 310 4.78 4.96 18.16
C LEU A 310 3.93 3.70 18.00
N ASP A 311 3.98 3.07 16.83
CA ASP A 311 3.19 1.88 16.52
C ASP A 311 4.09 0.64 16.51
N GLU A 312 4.17 -0.08 17.64
CA GLU A 312 4.99 -1.29 17.80
C GLU A 312 6.44 -1.16 17.30
N ALA A 313 7.06 -0.01 17.54
CA ALA A 313 8.37 0.37 16.99
C ALA A 313 9.56 -0.57 17.33
N THR A 314 9.38 -1.54 18.22
CA THR A 314 10.42 -2.48 18.68
C THR A 314 10.09 -3.95 18.45
N SER A 315 8.92 -4.31 17.91
CA SER A 315 8.44 -5.71 17.90
C SER A 315 9.20 -6.66 16.96
N ALA A 316 9.86 -6.13 15.93
CA ALA A 316 10.59 -6.91 14.92
C ALA A 316 12.13 -6.82 15.04
N LEU A 317 12.64 -6.46 16.22
CA LEU A 317 14.07 -6.23 16.45
C LEU A 317 14.74 -7.35 17.26
N ASP A 318 16.01 -7.61 16.98
CA ASP A 318 16.87 -8.40 17.86
C ASP A 318 17.14 -7.64 19.17
N ALA A 319 17.51 -8.36 20.23
CA ALA A 319 17.64 -7.79 21.57
C ALA A 319 18.68 -6.65 21.69
N GLU A 320 19.77 -6.69 20.90
CA GLU A 320 20.78 -5.63 20.92
C GLU A 320 20.24 -4.37 20.24
N SER A 321 19.66 -4.52 19.05
CA SER A 321 19.00 -3.43 18.30
C SER A 321 17.84 -2.82 19.08
N GLU A 322 17.04 -3.64 19.77
CA GLU A 322 15.89 -3.21 20.56
C GLU A 322 16.30 -2.22 21.65
N ARG A 323 17.37 -2.52 22.41
CA ARG A 323 17.84 -1.63 23.46
C ARG A 323 18.26 -0.26 22.92
N VAL A 324 19.01 -0.24 21.81
CA VAL A 324 19.50 1.00 21.21
C VAL A 324 18.35 1.86 20.65
N VAL A 325 17.31 1.21 20.12
CA VAL A 325 16.09 1.86 19.64
C VAL A 325 15.24 2.38 20.79
N GLN A 326 15.06 1.60 21.86
CA GLN A 326 14.31 2.03 23.04
C GLN A 326 14.97 3.25 23.70
N ASP A 327 16.30 3.24 23.86
CA ASP A 327 17.05 4.40 24.36
C ASP A 327 16.84 5.66 23.50
N ALA A 328 16.67 5.48 22.18
CA ALA A 328 16.37 6.59 21.27
C ALA A 328 14.92 7.08 21.45
N LEU A 329 13.96 6.16 21.56
CA LEU A 329 12.54 6.48 21.81
C LEU A 329 12.37 7.26 23.11
N ASP A 330 12.96 6.79 24.21
CA ASP A 330 12.84 7.44 25.52
C ASP A 330 13.34 8.89 25.48
N ARG A 331 14.42 9.17 24.72
CA ARG A 331 14.94 10.53 24.56
C ARG A 331 14.02 11.43 23.76
N VAL A 332 13.45 10.93 22.66
CA VAL A 332 12.60 11.75 21.78
C VAL A 332 11.22 12.00 22.36
N MET A 333 10.75 11.10 23.24
CA MET A 333 9.47 11.23 23.95
C MET A 333 9.48 12.38 24.97
N MET A 334 10.64 12.79 25.47
CA MET A 334 10.72 13.88 26.44
C MET A 334 10.08 15.16 25.89
N ASN A 335 9.19 15.76 26.70
CA ASN A 335 8.45 16.99 26.39
C ASN A 335 7.50 16.91 25.18
N ARG A 336 7.07 15.71 24.79
CA ARG A 336 6.07 15.50 23.71
C ARG A 336 4.92 14.65 24.20
N THR A 337 3.72 14.96 23.73
CA THR A 337 2.58 14.07 23.93
C THR A 337 2.84 12.80 23.14
N THR A 338 2.93 11.65 23.80
CA THR A 338 3.30 10.40 23.14
C THR A 338 2.18 9.38 23.25
N VAL A 339 1.75 8.81 22.12
CA VAL A 339 0.84 7.67 22.07
C VAL A 339 1.62 6.45 21.59
N ILE A 340 1.69 5.41 22.42
CA ILE A 340 2.46 4.20 22.13
C ILE A 340 1.52 3.01 22.04
N VAL A 341 1.52 2.33 20.91
CA VAL A 341 0.99 0.96 20.83
C VAL A 341 2.12 0.02 21.24
N ALA A 342 2.02 -0.52 22.44
CA ALA A 342 3.09 -1.27 23.07
C ALA A 342 2.77 -2.76 23.15
N HIS A 343 3.77 -3.59 22.82
CA HIS A 343 3.77 -5.04 23.04
C HIS A 343 4.83 -5.46 24.07
N ARG A 344 5.81 -4.62 24.38
CA ARG A 344 6.89 -4.91 25.33
C ARG A 344 6.57 -4.32 26.71
N LEU A 345 6.74 -5.13 27.76
CA LEU A 345 6.45 -4.71 29.13
C LEU A 345 7.30 -3.53 29.59
N SER A 346 8.57 -3.47 29.17
CA SER A 346 9.50 -2.36 29.48
C SER A 346 8.95 -1.01 29.03
N THR A 347 8.46 -0.93 27.79
CA THR A 347 7.87 0.30 27.22
C THR A 347 6.56 0.66 27.93
N ILE A 348 5.75 -0.35 28.31
CA ILE A 348 4.48 -0.15 29.00
C ILE A 348 4.69 0.41 30.41
N GLN A 349 5.68 -0.11 31.15
CA GLN A 349 5.94 0.29 32.53
C GLN A 349 6.38 1.75 32.66
N GLY A 350 7.06 2.29 31.66
CA GLY A 350 7.51 3.68 31.64
C GLY A 350 6.44 4.73 31.30
N ALA A 351 5.23 4.32 30.91
CA ALA A 351 4.18 5.26 30.50
C ALA A 351 3.55 6.01 31.69
N ASP A 352 3.21 7.29 31.50
CA ASP A 352 2.48 8.07 32.51
C ASP A 352 1.08 7.51 32.77
N MET A 353 0.45 6.93 31.74
CA MET A 353 -0.82 6.23 31.82
C MET A 353 -0.88 5.08 30.80
N ILE A 354 -1.45 3.97 31.21
CA ILE A 354 -1.74 2.81 30.37
C ILE A 354 -3.24 2.77 30.16
N ALA A 355 -3.70 2.52 28.94
CA ALA A 355 -5.10 2.32 28.59
C ALA A 355 -5.28 0.97 27.91
N VAL A 356 -6.10 0.11 28.52
CA VAL A 356 -6.38 -1.24 28.04
C VAL A 356 -7.57 -1.22 27.09
N VAL A 357 -7.32 -1.54 25.83
CA VAL A 357 -8.32 -1.63 24.77
C VAL A 357 -8.85 -3.07 24.69
N LYS A 358 -10.15 -3.25 24.90
CA LYS A 358 -10.83 -4.54 24.74
C LYS A 358 -12.22 -4.32 24.16
N ASN A 359 -12.61 -5.15 23.18
CA ASN A 359 -13.92 -5.07 22.50
C ASN A 359 -14.26 -3.63 22.03
N GLY A 360 -13.27 -2.92 21.50
CA GLY A 360 -13.45 -1.57 20.97
C GLY A 360 -13.67 -0.45 22.00
N MET A 361 -13.42 -0.70 23.29
CA MET A 361 -13.55 0.28 24.37
C MET A 361 -12.30 0.30 25.26
N ILE A 362 -12.10 1.39 26.01
CA ILE A 362 -11.12 1.43 27.11
C ILE A 362 -11.77 0.86 28.36
N ILE A 363 -11.33 -0.32 28.78
CA ILE A 363 -11.89 -1.01 29.96
C ILE A 363 -11.15 -0.67 31.25
N GLU A 364 -9.86 -0.33 31.16
CA GLU A 364 -9.01 0.03 32.30
C GLU A 364 -8.06 1.14 31.88
N LYS A 365 -7.81 2.08 32.79
CA LYS A 365 -6.81 3.14 32.61
C LYS A 365 -6.13 3.50 33.92
N GLY A 366 -4.82 3.72 33.90
CA GLY A 366 -4.05 4.05 35.11
C GLY A 366 -2.56 3.84 34.96
N LYS A 367 -1.80 4.03 36.04
CA LYS A 367 -0.37 3.71 36.09
C LYS A 367 -0.15 2.21 36.25
N HIS A 368 1.04 1.74 35.86
CA HIS A 368 1.45 0.33 35.98
C HIS A 368 1.12 -0.26 37.36
N ASP A 369 1.61 0.39 38.43
CA ASP A 369 1.46 -0.09 39.82
C ASP A 369 0.00 -0.16 40.27
N ALA A 370 -0.85 0.73 39.74
CA ALA A 370 -2.27 0.73 40.07
C ALA A 370 -3.01 -0.40 39.34
N LEU A 371 -2.70 -0.61 38.06
CA LEU A 371 -3.38 -1.61 37.23
C LEU A 371 -2.95 -3.05 37.53
N ILE A 372 -1.67 -3.28 37.87
CA ILE A 372 -1.16 -4.62 38.20
C ILE A 372 -1.78 -5.16 39.50
N GLY A 373 -2.19 -4.28 40.42
CA GLY A 373 -2.81 -4.63 41.69
C GLY A 373 -4.30 -4.95 41.62
N ILE A 374 -4.96 -4.73 40.46
CA ILE A 374 -6.38 -5.04 40.29
C ILE A 374 -6.54 -6.56 40.16
N LYS A 375 -7.22 -7.17 41.14
CA LYS A 375 -7.54 -8.60 41.09
C LYS A 375 -8.42 -8.89 39.87
N ASP A 376 -8.03 -9.87 39.07
CA ASP A 376 -8.67 -10.26 37.81
C ASP A 376 -8.75 -9.12 36.76
N GLY A 377 -7.84 -8.13 36.87
CA GLY A 377 -7.72 -7.03 35.93
C GLY A 377 -7.24 -7.49 34.55
N ALA A 378 -7.75 -6.84 33.51
CA ALA A 378 -7.37 -7.13 32.13
C ALA A 378 -5.90 -6.81 31.88
N TYR A 379 -5.39 -5.69 32.42
CA TYR A 379 -3.98 -5.36 32.36
C TYR A 379 -3.10 -6.44 33.03
N ALA A 380 -3.43 -6.83 34.26
CA ALA A 380 -2.67 -7.84 35.01
C ALA A 380 -2.63 -9.18 34.26
N SER A 381 -3.75 -9.57 33.65
CA SER A 381 -3.86 -10.78 32.82
C SER A 381 -2.96 -10.71 31.59
N LEU A 382 -2.94 -9.56 30.88
CA LEU A 382 -2.06 -9.34 29.73
C LEU A 382 -0.58 -9.39 30.11
N VAL A 383 -0.22 -8.82 31.26
CA VAL A 383 1.16 -8.85 31.77
C VAL A 383 1.56 -10.28 32.14
N ALA A 384 0.70 -11.04 32.82
CA ALA A 384 0.97 -12.43 33.17
C ALA A 384 1.20 -13.30 31.92
N LEU A 385 0.40 -13.10 30.87
CA LEU A 385 0.60 -13.77 29.58
C LEU A 385 1.94 -13.42 28.94
N HIS A 386 2.33 -12.13 28.94
CA HIS A 386 3.63 -11.70 28.41
C HIS A 386 4.82 -12.30 29.17
N VAL A 387 4.75 -12.34 30.50
CA VAL A 387 5.80 -12.95 31.33
C VAL A 387 5.88 -14.45 31.08
N SER A 388 4.74 -15.13 30.92
CA SER A 388 4.72 -16.56 30.62
C SER A 388 5.30 -16.88 29.23
N ALA A 389 5.03 -16.04 28.22
CA ALA A 389 5.58 -16.21 26.88
C ALA A 389 7.10 -15.96 26.83
N ALA A 390 7.56 -14.92 27.54
CA ALA A 390 8.99 -14.61 27.64
C ALA A 390 9.80 -15.66 28.44
N ALA A 391 9.14 -16.45 29.30
CA ALA A 391 9.77 -17.56 30.00
C ALA A 391 9.90 -18.84 29.14
N ILE A 392 9.21 -18.90 27.99
CA ILE A 392 9.19 -20.05 27.07
C ILE A 392 10.11 -19.82 25.85
N SER A 393 10.46 -18.56 25.54
CA SER A 393 11.45 -18.16 24.54
C SER A 393 12.85 -18.06 25.13
#